data_AF-N1RSQ7-F1
#
_entry.id   AF-N1RSQ7-F1
#
_cell.length_a   1.000
_cell.length_b   1.000
_cell.length_c   1.000
_cell.angle_alpha   90.00
_cell.angle_beta   90.00
_cell.angle_gamma   90.00
#
_symmetry.space_group_name_H-M   'P 1'
#
loop_
_entity.id
_entity.type
_entity.pdbx_description
1 polymer ?
#
loop_
_entity_poly.entity_id
_entity_poly.type
_entity_poly.pdbx_seq_one_letter_code
_entity_poly.pdbx_strand_id
1 'polypeptide(L)'
;MESTDNKIKVENFILQATPDREVVGMLQRLEVIMEQHIENHYHVKPVDIGVSVLAEQLTNLGISQDSSGFEAEAVAKWCLHPTSRRLALQHVVSHVLFNSIDCNSRNGISLLPGPAISFLRSIPPIDKSREDFNVMSFVLTKWRTLSALLLHPNPSERTPLEVSERAVRHQAEELVEELDPFLHCFVTPDRDNLQKQRHHMHSIIVEAAQLGYALFSHTGDWRFIYKDIGTPRAVVLCIGLQKLSHRDGRRLSSPQLVVEPRLATV
;
A
#
# COMPACT_ATOMS: atom_id res chain seq x y z
N MET A 1 38.05 28.31 29.20
CA MET A 1 36.64 27.88 29.07
C MET A 1 36.54 27.18 27.73
N GLU A 2 36.54 25.85 27.73
CA GLU A 2 36.26 25.06 26.54
C GLU A 2 34.82 25.35 26.11
N SER A 3 34.66 25.84 24.89
CA SER A 3 33.37 25.86 24.22
C SER A 3 32.96 24.41 24.02
N THR A 4 32.02 23.92 24.83
CA THR A 4 31.31 22.67 24.55
C THR A 4 30.54 22.86 23.26
N ASP A 5 31.20 22.54 22.14
CA ASP A 5 30.62 22.40 20.82
C ASP A 5 29.57 21.29 20.92
N ASN A 6 28.34 21.67 21.27
CA ASN A 6 27.24 20.77 21.50
C ASN A 6 26.77 20.25 20.13
N LYS A 7 27.50 19.27 19.59
CA LYS A 7 27.24 18.71 18.26
C LYS A 7 25.83 18.14 18.23
N ILE A 8 24.92 18.85 17.56
CA ILE A 8 23.55 18.41 17.31
C ILE A 8 23.64 17.16 16.42
N LYS A 9 23.26 16.01 16.96
CA LYS A 9 23.14 14.74 16.24
C LYS A 9 21.70 14.53 15.83
N VAL A 10 21.45 14.46 14.53
CA VAL A 10 20.10 14.27 13.96
C VAL A 10 19.45 13.00 14.50
N GLU A 11 20.23 11.95 14.76
CA GLU A 11 19.77 10.67 15.32
C GLU A 11 19.09 10.82 16.69
N ASN A 12 19.38 11.90 17.43
CA ASN A 12 18.74 12.18 18.70
C ASN A 12 17.33 12.75 18.55
N PHE A 13 16.94 13.18 17.34
CA PHE A 13 15.69 13.88 17.05
C PHE A 13 14.81 13.15 16.04
N ILE A 14 15.31 12.10 15.37
CA ILE A 14 14.48 11.29 14.48
C ILE A 14 13.32 10.64 15.23
N LEU A 15 12.23 10.40 14.49
CA LEU A 15 11.05 9.70 14.96
C LEU A 15 11.41 8.29 15.45
N GLN A 16 10.69 7.83 16.48
CA GLN A 16 10.73 6.46 16.92
C GLN A 16 9.96 5.61 15.91
N ALA A 17 10.66 4.62 15.34
CA ALA A 17 10.05 3.70 14.40
C ALA A 17 8.92 2.91 15.06
N THR A 18 7.77 2.82 14.37
CA THR A 18 6.68 1.92 14.75
C THR A 18 7.23 0.50 14.95
N PRO A 19 7.00 -0.14 16.11
CA PRO A 19 7.46 -1.50 16.34
C PRO A 19 6.97 -2.46 15.26
N ASP A 20 7.83 -3.37 14.80
CA ASP A 20 7.49 -4.35 13.76
C ASP A 20 6.18 -5.11 14.08
N ARG A 21 5.95 -5.46 15.35
CA ARG A 21 4.70 -6.11 15.82
C ARG A 21 3.43 -5.27 15.56
N GLU A 22 3.53 -3.95 15.66
CA GLU A 22 2.42 -3.03 15.44
C GLU A 22 2.15 -2.87 13.94
N VAL A 23 3.22 -2.78 13.13
CA VAL A 23 3.11 -2.83 11.66
C VAL A 23 2.43 -4.12 11.19
N VAL A 24 2.83 -5.27 11.74
CA VAL A 24 2.17 -6.56 11.46
C VAL A 24 0.70 -6.53 11.87
N GLY A 25 0.39 -5.99 13.05
CA GLY A 25 -0.99 -5.86 13.52
C GLY A 25 -1.84 -4.94 12.62
N MET A 26 -1.27 -3.87 12.07
CA MET A 26 -1.95 -3.00 11.09
C MET A 26 -2.26 -3.76 9.79
N LEU A 27 -1.28 -4.51 9.28
CA LEU A 27 -1.45 -5.32 8.07
C LEU A 27 -2.53 -6.41 8.25
N GLN A 28 -2.53 -7.09 9.39
CA GLN A 28 -3.55 -8.10 9.73
C GLN A 28 -4.95 -7.48 9.88
N ARG A 29 -5.06 -6.28 10.45
CA ARG A 29 -6.35 -5.57 10.51
C ARG A 29 -6.86 -5.26 9.10
N LEU A 30 -5.99 -4.75 8.22
CA LEU A 30 -6.34 -4.47 6.82
C LEU A 30 -6.85 -5.73 6.10
N GLU A 31 -6.18 -6.86 6.29
CA GLU A 31 -6.61 -8.15 5.75
C GLU A 31 -8.04 -8.50 6.17
N VAL A 32 -8.33 -8.43 7.46
CA VAL A 32 -9.64 -8.78 8.02
C VAL A 32 -10.73 -7.84 7.51
N ILE A 33 -10.50 -6.52 7.51
CA ILE A 33 -11.51 -5.56 7.05
C ILE A 33 -11.74 -5.65 5.53
N MET A 34 -10.70 -5.95 4.74
CA MET A 34 -10.85 -6.22 3.31
C MET A 34 -11.67 -7.47 3.06
N GLU A 35 -11.38 -8.58 3.76
CA GLU A 35 -12.14 -9.83 3.64
C GLU A 35 -13.63 -9.59 3.97
N GLN A 36 -13.91 -8.92 5.09
CA GLN A 36 -15.28 -8.54 5.48
C GLN A 36 -15.94 -7.60 4.46
N HIS A 37 -15.19 -6.68 3.87
CA HIS A 37 -15.72 -5.80 2.83
C HIS A 37 -16.15 -6.58 1.60
N ILE A 38 -15.30 -7.49 1.13
CA ILE A 38 -15.58 -8.31 -0.04
C ILE A 38 -16.81 -9.21 0.20
N GLU A 39 -16.91 -9.81 1.38
CA GLU A 39 -18.01 -10.71 1.72
C GLU A 39 -19.37 -10.01 1.82
N ASN A 40 -19.40 -8.80 2.37
CA ASN A 40 -20.64 -8.13 2.74
C ASN A 40 -21.18 -7.17 1.67
N HIS A 41 -20.35 -6.71 0.73
CA HIS A 41 -20.74 -5.66 -0.21
C HIS A 41 -20.81 -6.10 -1.68
N TYR A 42 -20.34 -7.31 -2.03
CA TYR A 42 -20.35 -7.80 -3.40
C TYR A 42 -21.09 -9.13 -3.53
N HIS A 43 -21.87 -9.26 -4.60
CA HIS A 43 -22.65 -10.46 -4.88
C HIS A 43 -21.88 -11.47 -5.74
N VAL A 44 -22.28 -12.74 -5.63
CA VAL A 44 -21.76 -13.85 -6.46
C VAL A 44 -22.66 -14.19 -7.65
N LYS A 45 -23.72 -13.40 -7.91
CA LYS A 45 -24.63 -13.59 -9.05
C LYS A 45 -23.91 -13.38 -10.40
N PRO A 46 -24.30 -14.03 -11.50
CA PRO A 46 -23.72 -13.77 -12.82
C PRO A 46 -23.73 -12.27 -13.16
N VAL A 47 -22.65 -11.80 -13.80
CA VAL A 47 -22.49 -10.42 -14.26
C VAL A 47 -22.35 -10.45 -15.78
N ASP A 48 -23.10 -9.61 -16.47
CA ASP A 48 -23.09 -9.52 -17.93
C ASP A 48 -22.15 -8.39 -18.39
N ILE A 49 -20.84 -8.64 -18.29
CA ILE A 49 -19.78 -7.77 -18.79
C ILE A 49 -18.72 -8.61 -19.50
N GLY A 50 -18.21 -8.09 -20.63
CA GLY A 50 -17.16 -8.75 -21.39
C GLY A 50 -15.84 -8.80 -20.63
N VAL A 51 -15.12 -9.92 -20.74
CA VAL A 51 -13.78 -10.11 -20.13
C VAL A 51 -12.81 -8.99 -20.55
N SER A 52 -12.83 -8.57 -21.82
CA SER A 52 -11.94 -7.53 -22.34
C SER A 52 -12.20 -6.16 -21.71
N VAL A 53 -13.47 -5.80 -21.51
CA VAL A 53 -13.86 -4.53 -20.87
C VAL A 53 -13.38 -4.51 -19.43
N LEU A 54 -13.60 -5.60 -18.70
CA LEU A 54 -13.15 -5.71 -17.31
C LEU A 54 -11.62 -5.74 -17.20
N ALA A 55 -10.93 -6.39 -18.14
CA ALA A 55 -9.46 -6.41 -18.19
C ALA A 55 -8.85 -5.03 -18.45
N GLU A 56 -9.49 -4.20 -19.28
CA GLU A 56 -9.07 -2.80 -19.49
C GLU A 56 -9.19 -1.98 -18.19
N GLN A 57 -10.31 -2.11 -17.49
CA GLN A 57 -10.49 -1.46 -16.18
C GLN A 57 -9.44 -1.91 -15.17
N LEU A 58 -9.14 -3.21 -15.11
CA LEU A 58 -8.09 -3.76 -14.25
C LEU A 58 -6.69 -3.25 -14.61
N THR A 59 -6.41 -3.09 -15.90
CA THR A 59 -5.13 -2.53 -16.38
C THR A 59 -4.99 -1.07 -15.92
N ASN A 60 -6.07 -0.29 -15.98
CA ASN A 60 -6.09 1.09 -15.46
C ASN A 60 -5.85 1.16 -13.95
N LEU A 61 -6.30 0.13 -13.20
CA LEU A 61 -6.01 -0.06 -11.78
C LEU A 61 -4.59 -0.60 -11.49
N GLY A 62 -3.75 -0.72 -12.51
CA GLY A 62 -2.36 -1.16 -12.38
C GLY A 62 -2.19 -2.67 -12.27
N ILE A 63 -3.20 -3.48 -12.57
CA ILE A 63 -3.09 -4.95 -12.58
C ILE A 63 -2.30 -5.38 -13.82
N SER A 64 -1.14 -5.99 -13.61
CA SER A 64 -0.31 -6.57 -14.66
C SER A 64 0.59 -7.68 -14.12
N GLN A 65 1.17 -8.48 -15.02
CA GLN A 65 2.07 -9.55 -14.64
C GLN A 65 3.27 -9.09 -13.81
N ASP A 66 3.76 -7.86 -14.04
CA ASP A 66 4.93 -7.30 -13.37
C ASP A 66 4.58 -6.63 -12.02
N SER A 67 3.38 -6.06 -11.91
CA SER A 67 2.95 -5.27 -10.75
C SER A 67 2.15 -6.08 -9.72
N SER A 68 1.17 -6.87 -10.18
CA SER A 68 0.27 -7.65 -9.32
C SER A 68 0.52 -9.16 -9.42
N GLY A 69 1.38 -9.59 -10.35
CA GLY A 69 1.78 -10.99 -10.53
C GLY A 69 0.89 -11.79 -11.48
N PHE A 70 -0.11 -11.14 -12.09
CA PHE A 70 -1.06 -11.76 -13.03
C PHE A 70 -1.49 -10.80 -14.14
N GLU A 71 -1.69 -11.34 -15.34
CA GLU A 71 -2.33 -10.62 -16.44
C GLU A 71 -3.75 -10.19 -16.09
N ALA A 72 -4.12 -8.96 -16.47
CA ALA A 72 -5.45 -8.40 -16.20
C ALA A 72 -6.59 -9.27 -16.77
N GLU A 73 -6.39 -9.91 -17.92
CA GLU A 73 -7.38 -10.81 -18.52
C GLU A 73 -7.63 -12.07 -17.66
N ALA A 74 -6.59 -12.60 -17.00
CA ALA A 74 -6.73 -13.74 -16.10
C ALA A 74 -7.54 -13.35 -14.85
N VAL A 75 -7.22 -12.20 -14.26
CA VAL A 75 -7.95 -11.65 -13.11
C VAL A 75 -9.40 -11.36 -13.48
N ALA A 76 -9.67 -10.79 -14.65
CA ALA A 76 -11.02 -10.55 -15.16
C ALA A 76 -11.85 -11.85 -15.23
N LYS A 77 -11.28 -12.94 -15.76
CA LYS A 77 -11.94 -14.25 -15.82
C LYS A 77 -12.31 -14.75 -14.42
N TRP A 78 -11.41 -14.59 -13.44
CA TRP A 78 -11.69 -15.00 -12.06
C TRP A 78 -12.75 -14.13 -11.37
N CYS A 79 -12.77 -12.83 -11.64
CA CYS A 79 -13.80 -11.92 -11.14
C CYS A 79 -15.18 -12.28 -11.70
N LEU A 80 -15.27 -12.70 -12.96
CA LEU A 80 -16.55 -13.08 -13.58
C LEU A 80 -17.05 -14.44 -13.09
N HIS A 81 -16.16 -15.36 -12.73
CA HIS A 81 -16.52 -16.70 -12.28
C HIS A 81 -16.99 -16.70 -10.81
N PRO A 82 -18.23 -17.14 -10.49
CA PRO A 82 -18.80 -17.03 -9.14
C PRO A 82 -17.97 -17.63 -8.00
N THR A 83 -17.27 -18.74 -8.24
CA THR A 83 -16.50 -19.45 -7.20
C THR A 83 -15.19 -18.76 -6.84
N SER A 84 -14.53 -18.10 -7.79
CA SER A 84 -13.26 -17.40 -7.60
C SER A 84 -13.42 -15.91 -7.35
N ARG A 85 -14.62 -15.36 -7.59
CA ARG A 85 -14.88 -13.92 -7.58
C ARG A 85 -14.40 -13.22 -6.33
N ARG A 86 -14.76 -13.72 -5.15
CA ARG A 86 -14.39 -13.06 -3.89
C ARG A 86 -12.88 -12.94 -3.75
N LEU A 87 -12.16 -14.03 -4.05
CA LEU A 87 -10.70 -14.06 -3.99
C LEU A 87 -10.09 -13.09 -5.01
N ALA A 88 -10.66 -13.02 -6.22
CA ALA A 88 -10.20 -12.10 -7.25
C ALA A 88 -10.48 -10.63 -6.92
N LEU A 89 -11.64 -10.30 -6.36
CA LEU A 89 -11.96 -8.94 -5.89
C LEU A 89 -11.04 -8.52 -4.75
N GLN A 90 -10.80 -9.42 -3.78
CA GLN A 90 -9.87 -9.15 -2.69
C GLN A 90 -8.45 -8.91 -3.22
N HIS A 91 -8.02 -9.65 -4.23
CA HIS A 91 -6.73 -9.43 -4.88
C HIS A 91 -6.60 -8.03 -5.51
N VAL A 92 -7.62 -7.58 -6.22
CA VAL A 92 -7.62 -6.25 -6.85
C VAL A 92 -7.62 -5.15 -5.79
N VAL A 93 -8.50 -5.24 -4.80
CA VAL A 93 -8.56 -4.26 -3.70
C VAL A 93 -7.25 -4.23 -2.92
N SER A 94 -6.70 -5.40 -2.58
CA SER A 94 -5.39 -5.49 -1.92
C SER A 94 -4.31 -4.82 -2.76
N HIS A 95 -4.24 -5.10 -4.07
CA HIS A 95 -3.23 -4.52 -4.94
C HIS A 95 -3.29 -2.99 -4.96
N VAL A 96 -4.47 -2.44 -5.21
CA VAL A 96 -4.69 -0.99 -5.31
C VAL A 96 -4.36 -0.29 -3.99
N LEU A 97 -4.84 -0.82 -2.86
CA LEU A 97 -4.59 -0.24 -1.54
C LEU A 97 -3.10 -0.22 -1.21
N PHE A 98 -2.40 -1.35 -1.35
CA PHE A 98 -0.97 -1.41 -1.00
C PHE A 98 -0.10 -0.61 -1.98
N ASN A 99 -0.48 -0.54 -3.26
CA ASN A 99 0.21 0.31 -4.23
C ASN A 99 0.05 1.81 -3.89
N SER A 100 -1.11 2.22 -3.38
CA SER A 100 -1.35 3.63 -3.00
C SER A 100 -0.52 4.12 -1.81
N ILE A 101 0.00 3.19 -0.98
CA ILE A 101 0.84 3.48 0.18
C ILE A 101 2.32 3.11 -0.01
N ASP A 102 2.70 2.61 -1.18
CA ASP A 102 4.10 2.30 -1.47
C ASP A 102 4.87 3.56 -1.89
N CYS A 103 5.92 3.89 -1.14
CA CYS A 103 6.82 5.01 -1.47
C CYS A 103 7.56 4.82 -2.80
N ASN A 104 7.63 3.58 -3.31
CA ASN A 104 8.26 3.26 -4.59
C ASN A 104 7.26 3.34 -5.75
N SER A 105 5.96 3.39 -5.47
CA SER A 105 4.94 3.58 -6.49
C SER A 105 4.95 5.03 -6.97
N ARG A 106 5.12 5.21 -8.27
CA ARG A 106 5.24 6.54 -8.90
C ARG A 106 3.99 6.98 -9.64
N ASN A 107 3.09 6.04 -9.93
CA ASN A 107 1.90 6.22 -10.75
C ASN A 107 0.64 6.06 -9.89
N GLY A 108 -0.48 6.61 -10.35
CA GLY A 108 -1.77 6.50 -9.66
C GLY A 108 -1.92 7.44 -8.46
N ILE A 109 -3.00 7.24 -7.70
CA ILE A 109 -3.29 8.02 -6.49
C ILE A 109 -2.44 7.48 -5.34
N SER A 110 -1.82 8.39 -4.57
CA SER A 110 -1.07 8.01 -3.37
C SER A 110 -1.74 8.57 -2.13
N LEU A 111 -1.82 7.71 -1.10
CA LEU A 111 -2.31 8.05 0.23
C LEU A 111 -1.18 8.54 1.16
N LEU A 112 0.04 8.72 0.66
CA LEU A 112 1.17 9.26 1.42
C LEU A 112 1.16 10.80 1.44
N PRO A 113 1.94 11.46 2.31
CA PRO A 113 1.94 12.92 2.39
C PRO A 113 2.24 13.60 1.04
N GLY A 114 1.36 14.50 0.60
CA GLY A 114 1.43 15.15 -0.71
C GLY A 114 2.80 15.78 -1.05
N PRO A 115 3.44 16.55 -0.13
CA PRO A 115 4.78 17.09 -0.37
C PRO A 115 5.84 16.02 -0.62
N ALA A 116 5.74 14.87 0.06
CA ALA A 116 6.68 13.77 -0.09
C ALA A 116 6.51 13.07 -1.45
N ILE A 117 5.27 12.84 -1.87
CA ILE A 117 4.97 12.24 -3.18
C ILE A 117 5.40 13.14 -4.33
N SER A 118 5.15 14.45 -4.22
CA SER A 118 5.61 15.43 -5.22
C SER A 118 7.12 15.36 -5.43
N PHE A 119 7.90 15.25 -4.33
CA PHE A 119 9.34 15.08 -4.40
C PHE A 119 9.76 13.71 -4.99
N LEU A 120 9.15 12.61 -4.53
CA LEU A 120 9.48 11.28 -5.05
C LEU A 120 9.26 11.18 -6.57
N ARG A 121 8.21 11.83 -7.08
CA ARG A 121 7.92 11.93 -8.52
C ARG A 121 8.89 12.82 -9.29
N SER A 122 9.54 13.79 -8.64
CA SER A 122 10.47 14.71 -9.32
C SER A 122 11.90 14.17 -9.45
N ILE A 123 12.25 13.14 -8.69
CA ILE A 123 13.58 12.49 -8.77
C ILE A 123 13.55 11.23 -9.64
N PRO A 124 14.67 10.82 -10.26
CA PRO A 124 14.74 9.55 -11.00
C PRO A 124 14.48 8.32 -10.11
N PRO A 125 13.88 7.24 -10.65
CA PRO A 125 13.81 5.96 -9.95
C PRO A 125 15.19 5.45 -9.53
N ILE A 126 15.27 4.83 -8.35
CA ILE A 126 16.48 4.17 -7.88
C ILE A 126 16.40 2.69 -8.27
N ASP A 127 17.09 2.34 -9.34
CA ASP A 127 17.22 0.96 -9.80
C ASP A 127 18.41 0.25 -9.14
N LYS A 128 18.20 -1.01 -8.75
CA LYS A 128 19.21 -1.93 -8.20
C LYS A 128 20.40 -2.16 -9.14
N SER A 129 20.24 -1.91 -10.44
CA SER A 129 21.33 -1.99 -11.41
C SER A 129 22.38 -0.87 -11.26
N ARG A 130 22.06 0.22 -10.56
CA ARG A 130 22.97 1.36 -10.38
C ARG A 130 24.09 1.06 -9.38
N GLU A 131 25.30 1.53 -9.70
CA GLU A 131 26.46 1.43 -8.81
C GLU A 131 26.24 2.14 -7.46
N ASP A 132 25.52 3.26 -7.47
CA ASP A 132 25.21 4.08 -6.29
C ASP A 132 23.93 3.63 -5.55
N PHE A 133 23.32 2.51 -5.92
CA PHE A 133 22.03 2.06 -5.36
C PHE A 133 22.00 2.09 -3.83
N ASN A 134 23.03 1.53 -3.19
CA ASN A 134 23.06 1.43 -1.72
C ASN A 134 23.14 2.81 -1.06
N VAL A 135 23.89 3.75 -1.66
CA VAL A 135 24.00 5.13 -1.18
C VAL A 135 22.67 5.85 -1.35
N MET A 136 22.08 5.77 -2.55
CA MET A 136 20.83 6.47 -2.86
C MET A 136 19.64 5.90 -2.07
N SER A 137 19.59 4.58 -1.85
CA SER A 137 18.59 3.95 -0.98
C SER A 137 18.69 4.49 0.45
N PHE A 138 19.90 4.56 1.02
CA PHE A 138 20.12 5.13 2.35
C PHE A 138 19.72 6.61 2.43
N VAL A 139 20.09 7.40 1.41
CA VAL A 139 19.72 8.83 1.33
C VAL A 139 18.20 8.99 1.30
N LEU A 140 17.48 8.16 0.53
CA LEU A 140 16.01 8.20 0.55
C LEU A 140 15.40 7.79 1.88
N THR A 141 15.93 6.75 2.55
CA THR A 141 15.46 6.39 3.90
C THR A 141 15.59 7.58 4.86
N LYS A 142 16.74 8.29 4.80
CA LYS A 142 16.99 9.48 5.63
C LYS A 142 16.10 10.64 5.27
N TRP A 143 15.98 10.96 3.98
CA TRP A 143 15.07 11.98 3.48
C TRP A 143 13.64 11.71 3.97
N ARG A 144 13.14 10.49 3.76
CA ARG A 144 11.79 10.07 4.16
C ARG A 144 11.56 10.26 5.67
N THR A 145 12.50 9.79 6.49
CA THR A 145 12.43 9.93 7.96
C THR A 145 12.44 11.40 8.39
N LEU A 146 13.28 12.23 7.77
CA LEU A 146 13.37 13.66 8.06
C LEU A 146 12.14 14.43 7.57
N SER A 147 11.61 14.10 6.41
CA SER A 147 10.35 14.65 5.91
C SER A 147 9.20 14.31 6.84
N ALA A 148 9.12 13.06 7.33
CA ALA A 148 8.12 12.70 8.32
C ALA A 148 8.24 13.53 9.60
N LEU A 149 9.48 13.75 10.10
CA LEU A 149 9.73 14.62 11.26
C LEU A 149 9.29 16.08 11.01
N LEU A 150 9.60 16.63 9.84
CA LEU A 150 9.25 18.01 9.47
C LEU A 150 7.75 18.20 9.23
N LEU A 151 7.05 17.15 8.81
CA LEU A 151 5.60 17.14 8.63
C LEU A 151 4.84 16.85 9.93
N HIS A 152 5.53 16.38 10.96
CA HIS A 152 4.89 16.04 12.24
C HIS A 152 4.36 17.31 12.92
N PRO A 153 3.08 17.36 13.35
CA PRO A 153 2.51 18.55 13.98
C PRO A 153 3.20 18.90 15.31
N ASN A 154 3.71 17.90 16.03
CA ASN A 154 4.53 18.08 17.23
C ASN A 154 5.82 17.25 17.19
N PRO A 155 6.89 17.69 16.50
CA PRO A 155 8.10 16.88 16.29
C PRO A 155 8.82 16.45 17.58
N SER A 156 8.53 17.13 18.70
CA SER A 156 9.13 16.84 20.00
C SER A 156 8.67 15.50 20.60
N GLU A 157 7.49 15.00 20.22
CA GLU A 157 6.94 13.71 20.65
C GLU A 157 7.69 12.53 20.03
N ARG A 158 8.31 12.75 18.86
CA ARG A 158 9.08 11.74 18.12
C ARG A 158 8.27 10.46 17.85
N THR A 159 6.96 10.59 17.67
CA THR A 159 6.07 9.50 17.24
C THR A 159 5.98 9.43 15.72
N PRO A 160 5.52 8.31 15.14
CA PRO A 160 5.19 8.26 13.72
C PRO A 160 4.19 9.36 13.32
N LEU A 161 4.26 9.82 12.08
CA LEU A 161 3.31 10.81 11.55
C LEU A 161 1.89 10.25 11.65
N GLU A 162 1.02 10.97 12.33
CA GLU A 162 -0.38 10.59 12.46
C GLU A 162 -1.16 10.94 11.18
N VAL A 163 -2.07 10.05 10.78
CA VAL A 163 -3.04 10.34 9.73
C VAL A 163 -4.24 11.03 10.37
N SER A 164 -4.48 12.28 9.98
CA SER A 164 -5.81 12.85 10.18
C SER A 164 -6.69 12.47 8.99
N GLU A 165 -7.91 12.00 9.24
CA GLU A 165 -8.88 11.67 8.18
C GLU A 165 -9.06 12.84 7.19
N ARG A 166 -9.01 14.08 7.69
CA ARG A 166 -9.08 15.29 6.86
C ARG A 166 -7.92 15.43 5.88
N ALA A 167 -6.72 14.96 6.22
CA ALA A 167 -5.54 15.10 5.39
C ALA A 167 -5.53 14.14 4.19
N VAL A 168 -6.23 13.00 4.31
CA VAL A 168 -6.29 11.96 3.27
C VAL A 168 -7.65 11.87 2.59
N ARG A 169 -8.66 12.63 3.04
CA ARG A 169 -10.04 12.55 2.56
C ARG A 169 -10.14 12.66 1.04
N HIS A 170 -9.50 13.66 0.44
CA HIS A 170 -9.58 13.87 -1.00
C HIS A 170 -8.97 12.69 -1.78
N GLN A 171 -7.78 12.25 -1.39
CA GLN A 171 -7.10 11.11 -2.01
C GLN A 171 -7.90 9.82 -1.81
N ALA A 172 -8.56 9.67 -0.66
CA ALA A 172 -9.42 8.53 -0.39
C ALA A 172 -10.67 8.54 -1.27
N GLU A 173 -11.31 9.70 -1.43
CA GLU A 173 -12.45 9.89 -2.35
C GLU A 173 -12.05 9.59 -3.80
N GLU A 174 -10.93 10.15 -4.27
CA GLU A 174 -10.39 9.87 -5.61
C GLU A 174 -10.12 8.38 -5.82
N LEU A 175 -9.57 7.69 -4.82
CA LEU A 175 -9.26 6.26 -4.93
C LEU A 175 -10.53 5.39 -4.95
N VAL A 176 -11.57 5.79 -4.22
CA VAL A 176 -12.91 5.16 -4.34
C VAL A 176 -13.47 5.36 -5.75
N GLU A 177 -13.33 6.56 -6.31
CA GLU A 177 -13.79 6.87 -7.67
C GLU A 177 -13.00 6.11 -8.74
N GLU A 178 -11.69 5.92 -8.57
CA GLU A 178 -10.85 5.13 -9.48
C GLU A 178 -11.26 3.64 -9.48
N LEU A 179 -11.63 3.11 -8.32
CA LEU A 179 -12.10 1.73 -8.16
C LEU A 179 -13.54 1.48 -8.65
N ASP A 180 -14.39 2.51 -8.66
CA ASP A 180 -15.83 2.39 -8.89
C ASP A 180 -16.19 1.73 -10.24
N PRO A 181 -15.59 2.11 -11.39
CA PRO A 181 -15.91 1.50 -12.69
C PRO A 181 -15.79 -0.03 -12.71
N PHE A 182 -14.81 -0.56 -11.96
CA PHE A 182 -14.58 -2.00 -11.83
C PHE A 182 -15.49 -2.64 -10.77
N LEU A 183 -15.55 -2.06 -9.56
CA LEU A 183 -16.25 -2.66 -8.43
C LEU A 183 -17.77 -2.61 -8.56
N HIS A 184 -18.31 -1.57 -9.22
CA HIS A 184 -19.75 -1.35 -9.37
C HIS A 184 -20.46 -2.55 -10.02
N CYS A 185 -19.78 -3.27 -10.94
CA CYS A 185 -20.31 -4.44 -11.63
C CYS A 185 -20.68 -5.61 -10.67
N PHE A 186 -20.18 -5.59 -9.44
CA PHE A 186 -20.36 -6.67 -8.48
C PHE A 186 -21.22 -6.26 -7.28
N VAL A 187 -21.69 -5.02 -7.22
CA VAL A 187 -22.57 -4.52 -6.15
C VAL A 187 -24.03 -4.73 -6.55
N THR A 188 -24.89 -5.06 -5.58
CA THR A 188 -26.33 -5.16 -5.84
C THR A 188 -26.84 -3.77 -6.28
N PRO A 189 -27.59 -3.66 -7.40
CA PRO A 189 -27.99 -2.37 -7.99
C PRO A 189 -29.14 -1.75 -7.17
N ASP A 190 -28.79 -1.28 -5.98
CA ASP A 190 -29.66 -0.64 -5.01
C ASP A 190 -28.88 0.52 -4.37
N ARG A 191 -29.54 1.67 -4.21
CA ARG A 191 -28.88 2.91 -3.76
C ARG A 191 -28.28 2.75 -2.37
N ASP A 192 -28.96 2.06 -1.47
CA ASP A 192 -28.47 1.87 -0.10
C ASP A 192 -27.24 0.96 -0.08
N ASN A 193 -27.25 -0.12 -0.87
CA ASN A 193 -26.10 -1.02 -1.01
C ASN A 193 -24.89 -0.31 -1.63
N LEU A 194 -25.09 0.49 -2.69
CA LEU A 194 -24.03 1.28 -3.32
C LEU A 194 -23.42 2.29 -2.33
N GLN A 195 -24.25 3.00 -1.58
CA GLN A 195 -23.76 3.97 -0.59
C GLN A 195 -22.99 3.29 0.54
N LYS A 196 -23.49 2.15 1.06
CA LYS A 196 -22.83 1.36 2.11
C LYS A 196 -21.48 0.82 1.64
N GLN A 197 -21.42 0.31 0.40
CA GLN A 197 -20.18 -0.19 -0.19
C GLN A 197 -19.15 0.94 -0.32
N ARG A 198 -19.52 2.07 -0.92
CA ARG A 198 -18.59 3.22 -1.09
C ARG A 198 -18.09 3.76 0.25
N HIS A 199 -18.98 3.90 1.24
CA HIS A 199 -18.61 4.38 2.58
C HIS A 199 -17.65 3.42 3.30
N HIS A 200 -17.89 2.11 3.21
CA HIS A 200 -17.00 1.13 3.82
C HIS A 200 -15.65 1.07 3.08
N MET A 201 -15.63 1.19 1.74
CA MET A 201 -14.38 1.26 0.97
C MET A 201 -13.53 2.46 1.37
N HIS A 202 -14.15 3.65 1.50
CA HIS A 202 -13.46 4.84 1.99
C HIS A 202 -12.82 4.60 3.38
N SER A 203 -13.54 3.91 4.28
CA SER A 203 -13.02 3.60 5.62
C SER A 203 -11.78 2.69 5.57
N ILE A 204 -11.79 1.68 4.69
CA ILE A 204 -10.63 0.78 4.49
C ILE A 204 -9.44 1.53 3.90
N ILE A 205 -9.69 2.47 2.98
CA ILE A 205 -8.66 3.33 2.39
C ILE A 205 -8.00 4.21 3.45
N VAL A 206 -8.78 4.77 4.39
CA VAL A 206 -8.23 5.54 5.52
C VAL A 206 -7.38 4.66 6.44
N GLU A 207 -7.82 3.42 6.73
CA GLU A 207 -7.01 2.45 7.48
C GLU A 207 -5.72 2.08 6.74
N ALA A 208 -5.74 1.95 5.41
CA ALA A 208 -4.54 1.71 4.61
C ALA A 208 -3.57 2.90 4.72
N ALA A 209 -4.08 4.14 4.66
CA ALA A 209 -3.27 5.33 4.84
C ALA A 209 -2.54 5.36 6.18
N GLN A 210 -3.16 4.87 7.27
CA GLN A 210 -2.48 4.75 8.57
C GLN A 210 -1.25 3.86 8.47
N LEU A 211 -1.35 2.69 7.82
CA LEU A 211 -0.20 1.83 7.57
C LEU A 211 0.84 2.54 6.70
N GLY A 212 0.42 3.23 5.65
CA GLY A 212 1.29 4.01 4.77
C GLY A 212 2.10 5.06 5.54
N TYR A 213 1.46 5.81 6.42
CA TYR A 213 2.13 6.81 7.26
C TYR A 213 3.06 6.20 8.30
N ALA A 214 2.68 5.06 8.89
CA ALA A 214 3.56 4.33 9.81
C ALA A 214 4.82 3.85 9.08
N LEU A 215 4.67 3.26 7.89
CA LEU A 215 5.80 2.83 7.05
C LEU A 215 6.62 4.03 6.55
N PHE A 216 5.98 5.13 6.14
CA PHE A 216 6.63 6.36 5.72
C PHE A 216 7.42 7.02 6.86
N SER A 217 6.97 6.92 8.10
CA SER A 217 7.67 7.47 9.27
C SER A 217 8.76 6.53 9.79
N HIS A 218 8.77 5.27 9.35
CA HIS A 218 9.64 4.25 9.90
C HIS A 218 11.11 4.47 9.52
N THR A 219 12.05 4.35 10.45
CA THR A 219 13.46 4.71 10.20
C THR A 219 14.25 3.71 9.34
N GLY A 220 13.70 2.52 9.13
CA GLY A 220 14.13 1.53 8.14
C GLY A 220 13.15 1.42 6.97
N ASP A 221 13.60 0.81 5.87
CA ASP A 221 12.85 0.61 4.63
C ASP A 221 12.17 -0.75 4.60
N TRP A 222 11.04 -0.77 3.90
CA TRP A 222 10.17 -1.92 3.75
C TRP A 222 9.84 -2.15 2.29
N ARG A 223 9.43 -3.37 1.96
CA ARG A 223 8.92 -3.74 0.64
C ARG A 223 7.72 -4.65 0.79
N PHE A 224 6.69 -4.36 0.02
CA PHE A 224 5.57 -5.25 -0.14
C PHE A 224 5.88 -6.42 -1.08
N ILE A 225 5.40 -7.61 -0.73
CA ILE A 225 5.59 -8.84 -1.50
C ILE A 225 4.25 -9.25 -2.08
N TYR A 226 4.07 -9.07 -3.38
CA TYR A 226 2.84 -9.50 -4.04
C TYR A 226 2.80 -11.02 -4.18
N LYS A 227 3.86 -11.65 -4.68
CA LYS A 227 3.82 -13.09 -5.01
C LYS A 227 5.08 -13.81 -4.57
N ASP A 228 4.89 -15.04 -4.10
CA ASP A 228 5.98 -16.02 -4.04
C ASP A 228 6.13 -16.71 -5.41
N ILE A 229 7.37 -16.80 -5.89
CA ILE A 229 7.73 -17.22 -7.25
C ILE A 229 7.32 -18.70 -7.51
N GLY A 230 6.92 -19.46 -6.47
CA GLY A 230 6.70 -20.90 -6.53
C GLY A 230 5.30 -21.42 -6.89
N THR A 231 4.22 -20.63 -6.77
CA THR A 231 2.84 -21.17 -6.89
C THR A 231 2.07 -20.60 -8.11
N PRO A 232 1.92 -21.36 -9.21
CA PRO A 232 1.06 -20.95 -10.31
C PRO A 232 -0.42 -20.94 -9.87
N ARG A 233 -1.15 -19.85 -10.19
CA ARG A 233 -2.59 -19.64 -9.90
C ARG A 233 -3.00 -19.35 -8.45
N ALA A 234 -2.10 -18.86 -7.61
CA ALA A 234 -2.48 -18.38 -6.28
C ALA A 234 -2.68 -16.86 -6.28
N VAL A 235 -3.91 -16.37 -6.15
CA VAL A 235 -4.16 -14.92 -5.97
C VAL A 235 -3.69 -14.46 -4.61
N VAL A 236 -3.31 -13.19 -4.55
CA VAL A 236 -2.80 -12.53 -3.35
C VAL A 236 -3.97 -11.89 -2.62
N LEU A 237 -4.36 -12.43 -1.48
CA LEU A 237 -5.47 -11.89 -0.67
C LEU A 237 -5.03 -10.77 0.25
N CYS A 238 -3.80 -10.88 0.75
CA CYS A 238 -3.12 -9.85 1.51
C CYS A 238 -1.64 -9.90 1.20
N ILE A 239 -1.02 -8.74 1.10
CA ILE A 239 0.36 -8.61 0.68
C ILE A 239 1.32 -9.06 1.78
N GLY A 240 2.46 -9.64 1.39
CA GLY A 240 3.54 -9.92 2.31
C GLY A 240 4.37 -8.67 2.59
N LEU A 241 5.23 -8.74 3.60
CA LEU A 241 6.05 -7.62 4.04
C LEU A 241 7.49 -8.06 4.33
N GLN A 242 8.44 -7.37 3.73
CA GLN A 242 9.88 -7.52 3.96
C GLN A 242 10.49 -6.24 4.52
N LYS A 243 11.45 -6.41 5.42
CA LYS A 243 12.35 -5.35 5.86
C LYS A 243 13.59 -5.34 4.98
N LEU A 244 14.00 -4.15 4.55
CA LEU A 244 15.15 -3.95 3.65
C LEU A 244 16.35 -3.31 4.35
N SER A 245 16.13 -2.60 5.45
CA SER A 245 17.20 -1.95 6.20
C SER A 245 16.98 -2.01 7.71
N HIS A 246 18.07 -1.87 8.44
CA HIS A 246 18.07 -1.68 9.88
C HIS A 246 17.44 -0.33 10.26
N ARG A 247 17.17 -0.13 11.56
CA ARG A 247 16.58 1.11 12.07
C ARG A 247 17.46 2.35 11.89
N ASP A 248 18.74 2.18 11.62
CA ASP A 248 19.66 3.28 11.30
C ASP A 248 19.61 3.67 9.81
N GLY A 249 18.80 2.96 9.00
CA GLY A 249 18.65 3.12 7.56
C GLY A 249 19.63 2.28 6.73
N ARG A 250 20.61 1.61 7.34
CA ARG A 250 21.59 0.80 6.60
C ARG A 250 20.94 -0.47 6.06
N ARG A 251 21.15 -0.75 4.78
CA ARG A 251 20.58 -1.90 4.10
C ARG A 251 21.02 -3.22 4.74
N LEU A 252 20.08 -4.14 4.85
CA LEU A 252 20.36 -5.53 5.23
C LEU A 252 21.12 -6.24 4.10
N SER A 253 21.98 -7.19 4.46
CA SER A 253 22.67 -8.06 3.49
C SER A 253 21.67 -8.88 2.66
N SER A 254 20.56 -9.28 3.29
CA SER A 254 19.41 -9.93 2.65
C SER A 254 18.12 -9.34 3.20
N PRO A 255 17.08 -9.12 2.37
CA PRO A 255 15.76 -8.75 2.86
C PRO A 255 15.26 -9.74 3.92
N GLN A 256 14.75 -9.22 5.04
CA GLN A 256 14.17 -10.04 6.10
C GLN A 256 12.67 -10.12 5.88
N LEU A 257 12.15 -11.32 5.66
CA LEU A 257 10.71 -11.56 5.64
C LEU A 257 10.13 -11.33 7.04
N VAL A 258 9.06 -10.55 7.11
CA VAL A 258 8.32 -10.25 8.35
C VAL A 258 6.92 -10.85 8.31
N VAL A 259 6.25 -10.79 7.16
CA VAL A 259 4.94 -11.41 6.93
C VAL A 259 4.93 -12.07 5.56
N GLU A 260 4.51 -13.33 5.50
CA GLU A 260 4.26 -14.02 4.23
C GLU A 260 3.01 -13.46 3.55
N PRO A 261 2.97 -13.35 2.20
CA PRO A 261 1.74 -13.02 1.51
C PRO A 261 0.68 -14.11 1.77
N ARG A 262 -0.57 -13.70 2.04
CA ARG A 262 -1.69 -14.65 2.11
C ARG A 262 -2.13 -14.96 0.68
N LEU A 263 -2.02 -16.22 0.31
CA LEU A 263 -2.34 -16.71 -1.03
C LEU A 263 -3.57 -17.62 -1.00
N ALA A 264 -4.35 -17.61 -2.07
CA ALA A 264 -5.45 -18.55 -2.27
C ALA A 264 -5.52 -19.04 -3.72
N THR A 265 -5.85 -20.31 -3.92
CA THR A 265 -5.98 -20.88 -5.27
C THR A 265 -7.33 -20.49 -5.88
N VAL A 266 -7.32 -20.08 -7.14
CA VAL A 266 -8.49 -19.67 -7.92
C VAL A 266 -8.78 -20.58 -9.10
#